data_AF-A0A936I5N6-F1
#
_entry.id   AF-A0A936I5N6-F1
#
_cell.length_a   1.000
_cell.length_b   1.000
_cell.length_c   1.000
_cell.angle_alpha   90.00
_cell.angle_beta   90.00
_cell.angle_gamma   90.00
#
_symmetry.space_group_name_H-M   'P 1'
#
loop_
_entity.id
_entity.type
_entity.pdbx_description
1 polymer ?
#
loop_
_entity_poly.entity_id
_entity_poly.type
_entity_poly.pdbx_seq_one_letter_code
_entity_poly.pdbx_strand_id
1 'polypeptide(L)'
;MRHIVLATGILLCLTEVAQAQAKKGKLVDRRDQAEGWYLPIHGQVMVDSKAVDGYSVELWKGDERLGDVAVQKKGDFHLDLDIDNNFLIRVKKEGYEDKLVLIDTSLPPDLVTYPDYECYVNLIPRGKTQGVDPFYTDFPSAIVRYSVDMGGFYHSEHYLEHIQTKVAGYAQASF
;
A
#
# COMPACT_ATOMS: atom_id res chain seq x y z
N MET A 1 -17.12 46.16 69.50
CA MET A 1 -16.18 45.82 70.59
C MET A 1 -16.01 44.31 70.64
N ARG A 2 -14.79 43.86 70.96
CA ARG A 2 -14.31 42.51 71.24
C ARG A 2 -13.48 41.85 70.14
N HIS A 3 -12.19 42.16 70.26
CA HIS A 3 -11.06 41.28 70.00
C HIS A 3 -11.29 39.86 70.54
N ILE A 4 -10.77 38.86 69.82
CA ILE A 4 -9.95 37.78 70.37
C ILE A 4 -8.94 37.40 69.27
N VAL A 5 -7.67 37.56 69.64
CA VAL A 5 -6.49 37.07 68.94
C VAL A 5 -6.16 35.70 69.54
N LEU A 6 -5.86 34.71 68.72
CA LEU A 6 -5.02 33.55 69.03
C LEU A 6 -4.53 33.02 67.67
N ALA A 7 -3.28 33.29 67.25
CA ALA A 7 -2.11 32.45 67.48
C ALA A 7 -2.49 30.96 67.38
N THR A 8 -2.03 30.18 66.40
CA THR A 8 -0.68 29.60 66.37
C THR A 8 -0.58 28.74 65.12
N GLY A 9 0.58 28.66 64.46
CA GLY A 9 0.89 27.54 63.57
C GLY A 9 1.45 27.93 62.20
N ILE A 10 2.70 28.40 62.17
CA ILE A 10 3.53 28.29 60.97
C ILE A 10 3.86 26.80 60.81
N LEU A 11 3.32 26.16 59.78
CA LEU A 11 3.78 24.85 59.32
C LEU A 11 4.40 25.03 57.94
N LEU A 12 5.74 25.01 57.90
CA LEU A 12 6.51 24.79 56.69
C LEU A 12 6.26 23.34 56.23
N CYS A 13 5.46 23.15 55.18
CA CYS A 13 5.48 21.92 54.39
C CYS A 13 6.22 22.22 53.09
N LEU A 14 7.50 21.86 53.09
CA LEU A 14 8.30 21.63 51.90
C LEU A 14 7.63 20.53 51.05
N THR A 15 7.62 20.75 49.73
CA THR A 15 7.73 19.75 48.63
C THR A 15 6.76 18.56 48.69
N GLU A 16 6.01 18.22 47.65
CA GLU A 16 6.45 17.90 46.30
C GLU A 16 5.26 18.06 45.36
N VAL A 17 5.46 18.72 44.22
CA VAL A 17 4.52 18.58 43.10
C VAL A 17 4.63 17.13 42.65
N ALA A 18 3.68 16.30 43.06
CA ALA A 18 3.53 14.96 42.54
C ALA A 18 3.24 15.07 41.04
N GLN A 19 4.30 15.06 40.23
CA GLN A 19 4.19 14.76 38.82
C GLN A 19 3.62 13.34 38.76
N ALA A 20 2.35 13.23 38.40
CA ALA A 20 1.77 12.00 37.93
C ALA A 20 2.53 11.61 36.65
N GLN A 21 3.67 10.95 36.82
CA GLN A 21 4.30 10.17 35.78
C GLN A 21 3.30 9.06 35.48
N ALA A 22 2.52 9.26 34.44
CA ALA A 22 1.85 8.19 33.75
C ALA A 22 2.93 7.13 33.47
N LYS A 23 2.89 6.04 34.25
CA LYS A 23 3.60 4.81 33.91
C LYS A 23 3.04 4.40 32.56
N LYS A 24 3.72 4.84 31.48
CA LYS A 24 3.57 4.31 30.13
C LYS A 24 3.70 2.80 30.29
N GLY A 25 2.57 2.11 30.18
CA GLY A 25 2.54 0.66 30.08
C GLY A 25 3.47 0.27 28.95
N LYS A 26 4.61 -0.30 29.33
CA LYS A 26 5.50 -0.99 28.43
C LYS A 26 4.74 -2.23 27.94
N LEU A 27 4.10 -2.11 26.79
CA LEU A 27 3.49 -3.20 26.05
C LEU A 27 4.09 -3.25 24.67
N VAL A 28 5.40 -3.48 24.59
CA VAL A 28 5.96 -4.17 23.43
C VAL A 28 7.06 -5.09 23.94
N ASP A 29 6.85 -6.38 23.69
CA ASP A 29 7.87 -7.40 23.84
C ASP A 29 9.03 -7.12 22.88
N ARG A 30 10.24 -7.43 23.35
CA ARG A 30 11.49 -6.95 22.78
C ARG A 30 11.87 -7.76 21.55
N ARG A 31 11.43 -7.31 20.37
CA ARG A 31 12.12 -7.46 19.09
C ARG A 31 12.30 -6.04 18.55
N ASP A 32 13.53 -5.54 18.65
CA ASP A 32 14.09 -4.44 17.84
C ASP A 32 13.12 -3.64 16.96
N GLN A 33 12.43 -2.68 17.58
CA GLN A 33 11.55 -1.71 16.93
C GLN A 33 12.29 -0.46 16.46
N ALA A 34 12.95 -0.54 15.31
CA ALA A 34 13.28 0.63 14.51
C ALA A 34 13.05 0.26 13.04
N GLU A 35 11.99 0.84 12.44
CA GLU A 35 11.53 0.63 11.05
C GLU A 35 10.78 -0.69 10.83
N GLY A 36 9.47 -0.59 10.60
CA GLY A 36 8.61 -1.74 10.31
C GLY A 36 9.00 -2.38 8.98
N TRP A 37 8.71 -3.67 8.82
CA TRP A 37 8.93 -4.36 7.57
C TRP A 37 7.79 -4.00 6.62
N TYR A 38 8.06 -3.12 5.66
CA TYR A 38 7.15 -2.77 4.58
C TYR A 38 7.86 -2.94 3.24
N LEU A 39 7.08 -3.13 2.18
CA LEU A 39 7.52 -3.06 0.80
C LEU A 39 7.30 -1.64 0.27
N PRO A 40 8.38 -0.87 0.01
CA PRO A 40 8.26 0.39 -0.70
C PRO A 40 7.94 0.14 -2.17
N ILE A 41 6.98 0.88 -2.70
CA ILE A 41 6.58 0.81 -4.11
C ILE A 41 6.72 2.18 -4.74
N HIS A 42 7.43 2.21 -5.87
CA HIS A 42 7.51 3.38 -6.75
C HIS A 42 6.68 3.12 -8.00
N GLY A 43 5.54 3.80 -8.09
CA GLY A 43 4.57 3.60 -9.16
C GLY A 43 4.70 4.62 -10.27
N GLN A 44 4.67 4.15 -11.53
CA GLN A 44 4.64 4.99 -12.73
C GLN A 44 3.47 4.63 -13.65
N VAL A 45 2.54 5.57 -13.81
CA VAL A 45 1.36 5.47 -14.67
C VAL A 45 1.61 6.15 -16.00
N MET A 46 1.41 5.39 -17.07
CA MET A 46 1.74 5.80 -18.43
C MET A 46 0.62 5.51 -19.42
N VAL A 47 0.60 6.27 -20.51
CA VAL A 47 -0.15 6.00 -21.75
C VAL A 47 0.83 6.12 -22.90
N ASP A 48 0.89 5.12 -23.78
CA ASP A 48 1.83 5.08 -24.92
C ASP A 48 3.28 5.45 -24.51
N SER A 49 3.73 4.85 -23.39
CA SER A 49 5.06 5.05 -22.78
C SER A 49 5.36 6.48 -22.32
N LYS A 50 4.34 7.30 -22.07
CA LYS A 50 4.48 8.66 -21.52
C LYS A 50 3.73 8.78 -20.20
N ALA A 51 4.37 9.37 -19.20
CA ALA A 51 3.73 9.68 -17.92
C ALA A 51 2.48 10.56 -18.12
N VAL A 52 1.43 10.32 -17.33
CA VAL A 52 0.13 10.99 -17.47
C VAL A 52 -0.35 11.64 -16.18
N ASP A 53 -1.16 12.69 -16.33
CA ASP A 53 -1.85 13.38 -15.22
C ASP A 53 -3.33 12.97 -15.17
N GLY A 54 -4.05 13.42 -14.12
CA GLY A 54 -5.50 13.28 -14.03
C GLY A 54 -5.95 11.81 -13.94
N TYR A 55 -5.20 11.01 -13.19
CA TYR A 55 -5.54 9.65 -12.79
C TYR A 55 -5.70 9.61 -11.27
N SER A 56 -6.39 8.59 -10.77
CA SER A 56 -6.47 8.29 -9.34
C SER A 56 -5.96 6.89 -9.06
N VAL A 57 -5.48 6.67 -7.85
CA VAL A 57 -5.01 5.37 -7.37
C VAL A 57 -5.74 5.05 -6.09
N GLU A 58 -6.40 3.89 -6.05
CA GLU A 58 -7.06 3.36 -4.86
C GLU A 58 -6.25 2.17 -4.33
N LEU A 59 -6.10 2.07 -3.01
CA LEU A 59 -5.47 0.93 -2.34
C LEU A 59 -6.50 0.13 -1.55
N TRP A 60 -6.42 -1.18 -1.69
CA TRP A 60 -7.25 -2.15 -0.98
C TRP A 60 -6.36 -3.20 -0.31
N LYS A 61 -6.75 -3.69 0.86
CA LYS A 61 -6.11 -4.79 1.60
C LYS A 61 -7.15 -5.90 1.78
N GLY A 62 -7.00 -6.99 1.04
CA GLY A 62 -8.09 -7.94 0.84
C GLY A 62 -9.34 -7.24 0.28
N ASP A 63 -10.47 -7.36 0.98
CA ASP A 63 -11.75 -6.75 0.59
C ASP A 63 -11.98 -5.34 1.18
N GLU A 64 -11.05 -4.84 1.99
CA GLU A 64 -11.16 -3.52 2.63
C GLU A 64 -10.48 -2.44 1.80
N ARG A 65 -11.24 -1.40 1.42
CA ARG A 65 -10.67 -0.21 0.79
C ARG A 65 -9.97 0.65 1.85
N LEU A 66 -8.65 0.80 1.72
CA LEU A 66 -7.86 1.64 2.62
C LEU A 66 -7.95 3.14 2.26
N GLY A 67 -8.16 3.47 0.98
CA GLY A 67 -8.37 4.85 0.56
C GLY A 67 -7.75 5.18 -0.79
N ASP A 68 -7.68 6.48 -1.07
CA ASP A 68 -6.98 7.03 -2.23
C ASP A 68 -5.52 7.30 -1.88
N VAL A 69 -4.63 7.00 -2.83
CA VAL A 69 -3.19 7.24 -2.72
C VAL A 69 -2.87 8.62 -3.28
N ALA A 70 -2.05 9.39 -2.56
CA ALA A 70 -1.61 10.70 -3.02
C ALA A 70 -0.72 10.57 -4.26
N VAL A 71 -1.12 11.24 -5.35
CA VAL A 71 -0.29 11.39 -6.55
C VAL A 71 0.68 12.53 -6.31
N GLN A 72 1.98 12.24 -6.34
CA GLN A 72 3.01 13.24 -5.98
C GLN A 72 3.34 14.17 -7.14
N LYS A 73 3.49 13.59 -8.35
CA LYS A 73 3.82 14.29 -9.58
C LYS A 73 3.25 13.51 -10.77
N LYS A 74 3.41 14.05 -11.97
CA LYS A 74 2.88 13.46 -13.21
C LYS A 74 3.27 12.00 -13.37
N GLY A 75 2.27 11.12 -13.38
CA GLY A 75 2.46 9.68 -13.51
C GLY A 75 2.98 8.97 -12.26
N ASP A 76 3.40 9.68 -11.21
CA ASP A 76 4.07 9.04 -10.07
C ASP A 76 3.18 8.92 -8.82
N PHE A 77 3.21 7.74 -8.21
CA PHE A 77 2.66 7.48 -6.88
C PHE A 77 3.64 6.66 -6.03
N HIS A 78 3.48 6.72 -4.72
CA HIS A 78 4.31 5.98 -3.77
C HIS A 78 3.45 5.31 -2.71
N LEU A 79 3.86 4.12 -2.27
CA LEU A 79 3.17 3.31 -1.27
C LEU A 79 4.20 2.58 -0.40
N ASP A 80 3.88 2.45 0.88
CA ASP A 80 4.56 1.55 1.80
C ASP A 80 3.55 0.49 2.25
N LEU A 81 3.77 -0.77 1.86
CA LEU A 81 2.84 -1.87 2.13
C LEU A 81 3.38 -2.80 3.21
N ASP A 82 2.60 -3.09 4.25
CA ASP A 82 2.98 -4.10 5.25
C ASP A 82 3.34 -5.44 4.58
N ILE A 83 4.38 -6.12 5.06
CA ILE A 83 4.70 -7.49 4.61
C ILE A 83 3.62 -8.49 5.03
N ASP A 84 3.64 -9.69 4.42
CA ASP A 84 2.73 -10.81 4.70
C ASP A 84 1.24 -10.50 4.54
N ASN A 85 0.91 -9.70 3.52
CA ASN A 85 -0.44 -9.29 3.20
C ASN A 85 -0.71 -9.32 1.68
N ASN A 86 -1.99 -9.24 1.32
CA ASN A 86 -2.41 -9.11 -0.08
C ASN A 86 -3.08 -7.76 -0.30
N PHE A 87 -2.58 -7.02 -1.29
CA PHE A 87 -3.08 -5.70 -1.65
C PHE A 87 -3.52 -5.65 -3.11
N LEU A 88 -4.50 -4.82 -3.39
CA LEU A 88 -4.93 -4.50 -4.74
C LEU A 88 -4.78 -3.00 -4.96
N ILE A 89 -3.98 -2.64 -5.97
CA ILE A 89 -3.87 -1.28 -6.49
C ILE A 89 -4.81 -1.17 -7.68
N ARG A 90 -5.71 -0.18 -7.64
CA ARG A 90 -6.60 0.17 -8.76
C ARG A 90 -6.27 1.55 -9.28
N VAL A 91 -5.81 1.63 -10.53
CA VAL A 91 -5.53 2.88 -11.23
C VAL A 91 -6.69 3.21 -12.15
N LYS A 92 -7.20 4.44 -12.07
CA LYS A 92 -8.38 4.90 -12.81
C LYS A 92 -8.07 6.19 -13.54
N LYS A 93 -8.56 6.32 -14.77
CA LYS A 93 -8.46 7.54 -15.57
C LYS A 93 -9.63 7.63 -16.53
N GLU A 94 -10.26 8.81 -16.60
CA GLU A 94 -11.37 9.04 -17.53
C GLU A 94 -10.97 8.77 -18.98
N GLY A 95 -11.79 7.99 -19.70
CA GLY A 95 -11.53 7.57 -21.08
C GLY A 95 -10.60 6.36 -21.23
N TYR A 96 -10.17 5.74 -20.12
CA TYR A 96 -9.33 4.55 -20.11
C TYR A 96 -10.02 3.39 -19.38
N GLU A 97 -9.55 2.18 -19.62
CA GLU A 97 -9.89 1.03 -18.79
C GLU A 97 -9.19 1.13 -17.43
N ASP A 98 -9.90 0.72 -16.39
CA ASP A 98 -9.31 0.62 -15.05
C ASP A 98 -8.22 -0.46 -15.05
N LYS A 99 -7.14 -0.21 -14.31
CA LYS A 99 -6.04 -1.16 -14.20
C LYS A 99 -5.91 -1.66 -12.79
N LEU A 100 -5.93 -2.97 -12.65
CA LEU A 100 -5.79 -3.68 -11.39
C LEU A 100 -4.39 -4.32 -11.31
N VAL A 101 -3.70 -4.14 -10.18
CA VAL A 101 -2.43 -4.81 -9.86
C VAL A 101 -2.56 -5.44 -8.49
N LEU A 102 -2.47 -6.75 -8.42
CA LEU A 102 -2.47 -7.50 -7.17
C LEU A 102 -1.03 -7.66 -6.68
N ILE A 103 -0.79 -7.40 -5.40
CA ILE A 103 0.53 -7.51 -4.78
C ILE A 103 0.43 -8.41 -3.56
N ASP A 104 1.20 -9.48 -3.58
CA ASP A 104 1.40 -10.39 -2.47
C ASP A 104 2.74 -10.06 -1.82
N THR A 105 2.71 -9.51 -0.61
CA THR A 105 3.89 -9.09 0.14
C THR A 105 4.44 -10.19 1.05
N SER A 106 4.04 -11.45 0.84
CA SER A 106 4.60 -12.60 1.56
C SER A 106 6.07 -12.79 1.21
N LEU A 107 6.91 -12.95 2.23
CA LEU A 107 8.35 -13.16 2.08
C LEU A 107 8.79 -14.51 2.64
N PRO A 108 9.93 -15.07 2.17
CA PRO A 108 10.57 -16.19 2.84
C PRO A 108 10.91 -15.84 4.30
N PRO A 109 10.72 -16.77 5.26
CA PRO A 109 10.84 -16.48 6.69
C PRO A 109 12.24 -16.03 7.13
N ASP A 110 13.28 -16.43 6.40
CA ASP A 110 14.68 -16.11 6.71
C ASP A 110 15.21 -14.91 5.88
N LEU A 111 14.38 -14.30 5.04
CA LEU A 111 14.77 -13.15 4.24
C LEU A 111 14.80 -11.89 5.12
N VAL A 112 15.94 -11.20 5.16
CA VAL A 112 16.12 -9.99 6.00
C VAL A 112 16.10 -8.70 5.18
N THR A 113 16.39 -8.78 3.89
CA THR A 113 16.50 -7.61 3.01
C THR A 113 15.90 -7.92 1.65
N TYR A 114 15.21 -6.95 1.07
CA TYR A 114 14.63 -7.02 -0.26
C TYR A 114 14.65 -5.61 -0.88
N PRO A 115 14.67 -5.51 -2.22
CA PRO A 115 14.62 -4.22 -2.88
C PRO A 115 13.19 -3.65 -2.88
N ASP A 116 13.11 -2.33 -3.07
CA ASP A 116 11.89 -1.64 -3.47
C ASP A 116 11.32 -2.26 -4.76
N TYR A 117 10.01 -2.10 -4.95
CA TYR A 117 9.34 -2.55 -6.15
C TYR A 117 8.97 -1.40 -7.09
N GLU A 118 9.45 -1.48 -8.33
CA GLU A 118 9.10 -0.54 -9.41
C GLU A 118 7.84 -1.02 -10.14
N CYS A 119 6.73 -0.31 -9.95
CA CYS A 119 5.43 -0.68 -10.51
C CYS A 119 5.08 0.18 -11.73
N TYR A 120 5.20 -0.40 -12.93
CA TYR A 120 4.84 0.28 -14.18
C TYR A 120 3.43 -0.09 -14.63
N VAL A 121 2.55 0.91 -14.71
CA VAL A 121 1.14 0.76 -15.11
C VAL A 121 0.88 1.46 -16.43
N ASN A 122 0.70 0.69 -17.50
CA ASN A 122 0.29 1.20 -18.81
C ASN A 122 -1.23 1.15 -18.97
N LEU A 123 -1.86 2.31 -19.07
CA LEU A 123 -3.30 2.45 -19.29
C LEU A 123 -3.67 2.26 -20.76
N ILE A 124 -4.84 1.67 -20.99
CA ILE A 124 -5.36 1.39 -22.33
C ILE A 124 -6.61 2.26 -22.54
N PRO A 125 -6.70 3.05 -23.62
CA PRO A 125 -7.90 3.81 -23.95
C PRO A 125 -9.12 2.90 -24.07
N ARG A 126 -10.25 3.34 -23.53
CA ARG A 126 -11.51 2.61 -23.57
C ARG A 126 -11.90 2.32 -25.02
N GLY A 127 -12.33 1.08 -25.28
CA GLY A 127 -12.70 0.64 -26.63
C GLY A 127 -11.53 0.24 -27.53
N LYS A 128 -10.28 0.27 -27.07
CA LYS A 128 -9.15 -0.41 -27.75
C LYS A 128 -9.03 -1.90 -27.39
N THR A 129 -9.87 -2.38 -26.48
CA THR A 129 -10.00 -3.79 -26.06
C THR A 129 -11.15 -4.51 -26.79
N GLN A 130 -11.61 -4.00 -27.93
CA GLN A 130 -12.66 -4.64 -28.73
C GLN A 130 -12.28 -6.09 -29.06
N GLY A 131 -13.11 -7.05 -28.63
CA GLY A 131 -12.87 -8.49 -28.78
C GLY A 131 -12.32 -9.19 -27.54
N VAL A 132 -11.98 -8.46 -26.47
CA VAL A 132 -11.71 -9.04 -25.15
C VAL A 132 -13.04 -9.22 -24.44
N ASP A 133 -13.33 -10.44 -23.97
CA ASP A 133 -14.53 -10.73 -23.17
C ASP A 133 -14.52 -9.81 -21.93
N PRO A 134 -15.59 -9.03 -21.66
CA PRO A 134 -15.72 -8.19 -20.47
C PRO A 134 -15.42 -8.92 -19.16
N PHE A 135 -15.59 -10.24 -19.12
CA PHE A 135 -15.15 -11.05 -17.98
C PHE A 135 -13.67 -10.81 -17.62
N TYR A 136 -12.79 -10.63 -18.61
CA TYR A 136 -11.35 -10.47 -18.38
C TYR A 136 -10.92 -9.05 -17.99
N THR A 137 -11.79 -8.05 -18.14
CA THR A 137 -11.46 -6.67 -17.73
C THR A 137 -11.54 -6.47 -16.21
N ASP A 138 -12.22 -7.38 -15.50
CA ASP A 138 -12.35 -7.36 -14.04
C ASP A 138 -11.20 -8.07 -13.33
N PHE A 139 -10.31 -8.74 -14.06
CA PHE A 139 -9.15 -9.43 -13.49
C PHE A 139 -7.95 -8.49 -13.32
N PRO A 140 -7.08 -8.74 -12.32
CA PRO A 140 -5.78 -8.09 -12.23
C PRO A 140 -5.01 -8.18 -13.55
N SER A 141 -4.41 -7.08 -13.97
CA SER A 141 -3.53 -7.07 -15.14
C SER A 141 -2.14 -7.63 -14.83
N ALA A 142 -1.78 -7.66 -13.56
CA ALA A 142 -0.57 -8.26 -13.04
C ALA A 142 -0.82 -8.79 -11.62
N ILE A 143 -0.13 -9.89 -11.29
CA ILE A 143 0.05 -10.34 -9.93
C ILE A 143 1.55 -10.23 -9.63
N VAL A 144 1.91 -9.51 -8.58
CA VAL A 144 3.28 -9.26 -8.15
C VAL A 144 3.58 -10.13 -6.94
N ARG A 145 4.70 -10.85 -6.97
CA ARG A 145 5.19 -11.68 -5.85
C ARG A 145 6.70 -11.60 -5.72
N TYR A 146 7.21 -11.88 -4.52
CA TYR A 146 8.63 -12.09 -4.34
C TYR A 146 9.10 -13.33 -5.09
N SER A 147 10.18 -13.20 -5.86
CA SER A 147 10.89 -14.30 -6.51
C SER A 147 12.22 -14.49 -5.81
N VAL A 148 12.44 -15.68 -5.24
CA VAL A 148 13.72 -16.04 -4.61
C VAL A 148 14.84 -16.06 -5.63
N ASP A 149 14.57 -16.56 -6.85
CA ASP A 149 15.58 -16.69 -7.90
C ASP A 149 16.07 -15.33 -8.41
N MET A 150 15.16 -14.34 -8.47
CA MET A 150 15.47 -12.99 -8.92
C MET A 150 15.77 -12.02 -7.77
N GLY A 151 15.57 -12.43 -6.52
CA GLY A 151 15.88 -11.65 -5.32
C GLY A 151 15.01 -10.41 -5.12
N GLY A 152 13.78 -10.39 -5.65
CA GLY A 152 12.92 -9.20 -5.62
C GLY A 152 11.48 -9.47 -6.03
N PHE A 153 10.67 -8.42 -6.10
CA PHE A 153 9.27 -8.49 -6.52
C PHE A 153 9.13 -8.36 -8.04
N TYR A 154 8.40 -9.28 -8.67
CA TYR A 154 8.20 -9.33 -10.11
C TYR A 154 6.78 -9.72 -10.48
N HIS A 155 6.37 -9.40 -11.71
CA HIS A 155 5.13 -9.89 -12.28
C HIS A 155 5.20 -11.42 -12.44
N SER A 156 4.17 -12.12 -11.99
CA SER A 156 4.05 -13.57 -12.14
C SER A 156 3.88 -13.93 -13.62
N GLU A 157 4.90 -14.54 -14.21
CA GLU A 157 4.90 -14.98 -15.61
C GLU A 157 3.75 -15.97 -15.90
N HIS A 158 3.52 -16.93 -15.00
CA HIS A 158 2.43 -17.92 -15.13
C HIS A 158 1.02 -17.30 -15.18
N TYR A 159 0.80 -16.19 -14.46
CA TYR A 159 -0.48 -15.51 -14.50
C TYR A 159 -0.68 -14.78 -15.84
N LEU A 160 0.37 -14.13 -16.34
CA LEU A 160 0.35 -13.48 -17.64
C LEU A 160 0.11 -14.50 -18.76
N GLU A 161 0.77 -15.65 -18.74
CA GLU A 161 0.55 -16.72 -19.71
C GLU A 161 -0.91 -17.23 -19.68
N HIS A 162 -1.49 -17.42 -18.50
CA HIS A 162 -2.86 -17.92 -18.37
C HIS A 162 -3.90 -16.91 -18.88
N ILE A 163 -3.78 -15.63 -18.47
CA ILE A 163 -4.70 -14.59 -18.93
C ILE A 163 -4.46 -14.26 -20.41
N GLN A 164 -3.21 -14.16 -20.88
CA GLN A 164 -2.92 -13.90 -22.29
C GLN A 164 -3.37 -15.05 -23.19
N THR A 165 -3.21 -16.32 -22.79
CA THR A 165 -3.71 -17.47 -23.56
C THR A 165 -5.24 -17.40 -23.68
N LYS A 166 -5.93 -17.01 -22.62
CA LYS A 166 -7.39 -16.85 -22.64
C LYS A 166 -7.81 -15.66 -23.49
N VAL A 167 -7.19 -14.49 -23.31
CA VAL A 167 -7.48 -13.26 -24.07
C VAL A 167 -7.15 -13.43 -25.57
N ALA A 168 -6.04 -14.08 -25.93
CA ALA A 168 -5.66 -14.34 -27.32
C ALA A 168 -6.47 -15.48 -27.97
N GLY A 169 -6.87 -16.50 -27.20
CA GLY A 169 -7.68 -17.61 -27.68
C GLY A 169 -9.05 -17.17 -28.21
N TYR A 170 -9.64 -16.13 -27.64
CA TYR A 170 -10.90 -15.55 -28.13
C TYR A 170 -10.71 -14.65 -29.36
N ALA A 171 -9.55 -13.99 -29.50
CA ALA A 171 -9.23 -13.17 -30.67
C ALA A 171 -9.02 -14.00 -31.95
N GLN A 172 -8.63 -15.28 -31.84
CA GLN A 172 -8.47 -16.19 -32.98
C GLN A 172 -9.66 -17.12 -33.26
N ALA A 173 -10.61 -17.25 -32.33
CA ALA A 173 -11.80 -18.10 -32.49
C ALA A 173 -12.97 -17.40 -33.22
N SER A 174 -12.78 -16.16 -33.68
CA SER A 174 -13.75 -15.45 -34.51
C SER A 174 -13.35 -15.58 -35.99
N PHE A 175 -13.75 -16.70 -36.61
CA PHE A 175 -13.86 -16.85 -38.07
C PHE A 175 -15.32 -17.06 -38.45
#